data_AF-A0A7G7WBQ6-F1
#
_entry.id   AF-A0A7G7WBQ6-F1
#
_cell.length_a   1.000
_cell.length_b   1.000
_cell.length_c   1.000
_cell.angle_alpha   90.00
_cell.angle_beta   90.00
_cell.angle_gamma   90.00
#
_symmetry.space_group_name_H-M   'P 1'
#
loop_
_entity.id
_entity.type
_entity.pdbx_description
1 polymer ?
#
loop_
_entity_poly.entity_id
_entity_poly.type
_entity_poly.pdbx_seq_one_letter_code
_entity_poly.pdbx_strand_id
1 'polypeptide(L)'
;MENQPLLSSKKCPHCGFWSNWQQRAEDRCERCGLLLDAPRLRSEQAREALAQEPIPEFLQIKINPDDGSLLRFFKYIVRGGQLAFAALVSFMVWFLTLLAG
;
A
#
# COMPACT_ATOMS: atom_id res chain seq x y z
N MET A 1 21.67 13.23 -2.08
CA MET A 1 21.45 11.83 -2.45
C MET A 1 21.12 11.82 -3.92
N GLU A 2 22.13 11.56 -4.76
CA GLU A 2 22.01 11.54 -6.22
C GLU A 2 21.19 10.30 -6.63
N ASN A 3 19.94 10.47 -7.06
CA ASN A 3 19.10 9.40 -7.57
C ASN A 3 19.62 9.05 -8.98
N GLN A 4 20.65 8.20 -9.09
CA GLN A 4 21.05 7.65 -10.38
C GLN A 4 19.88 6.83 -10.94
N PRO A 5 19.29 7.21 -12.09
CA PRO A 5 18.21 6.45 -12.68
C PRO A 5 18.76 5.08 -13.06
N LEU A 6 18.13 4.02 -12.57
CA LEU A 6 18.41 2.67 -13.03
C LEU A 6 18.20 2.66 -14.56
N LEU A 7 19.28 2.46 -15.32
CA LEU A 7 19.25 2.43 -16.78
C LEU A 7 18.56 1.13 -17.23
N SER A 8 17.24 1.16 -17.29
CA SER A 8 16.42 0.12 -17.88
C SER A 8 15.92 0.60 -19.24
N SER A 9 15.83 -0.32 -20.20
CA SER A 9 15.27 -0.03 -21.52
C SER A 9 14.12 -0.98 -21.80
N LYS A 10 13.11 -0.50 -22.51
CA LYS A 10 11.95 -1.30 -22.88
C LYS A 10 11.56 -1.03 -24.32
N LYS A 11 11.20 -2.11 -25.03
CA LYS A 11 10.77 -2.06 -26.42
C LYS A 11 9.33 -1.53 -26.51
N CYS A 12 9.12 -0.50 -27.32
CA CYS A 12 7.81 0.05 -27.59
C CYS A 12 6.94 -0.96 -28.37
N PRO A 13 5.72 -1.28 -27.90
CA PRO A 13 4.84 -2.22 -28.59
C PRO A 13 4.26 -1.66 -29.90
N HIS A 14 4.27 -0.33 -30.08
CA HIS A 14 3.70 0.34 -31.27
C HIS A 14 4.69 0.48 -32.43
N CYS A 15 5.93 0.90 -32.14
CA CYS A 15 6.92 1.17 -33.18
C CYS A 15 8.14 0.23 -33.13
N GLY A 16 8.27 -0.61 -32.10
CA GLY A 16 9.37 -1.56 -31.95
C GLY A 16 10.72 -0.95 -31.53
N PHE A 17 10.79 0.37 -31.29
CA PHE A 17 11.99 1.06 -30.82
C PHE A 17 12.27 0.77 -29.34
N TRP A 18 13.53 0.64 -28.96
CA TRP A 18 13.94 0.57 -27.57
C TRP A 18 14.10 1.99 -27.02
N SER A 19 13.26 2.36 -26.05
CA SER A 19 13.37 3.64 -25.35
C SER A 19 13.85 3.43 -23.93
N ASN A 20 14.47 4.46 -23.35
CA ASN A 20 14.77 4.47 -21.92
C ASN A 20 13.48 4.33 -21.12
N TRP A 21 13.53 3.54 -20.05
CA TRP A 21 12.39 3.20 -19.22
C TRP A 21 12.75 3.39 -17.75
N GLN A 22 12.08 4.31 -17.08
CA GLN A 22 12.28 4.62 -15.66
C GLN A 22 11.37 3.79 -14.76
N GLN A 23 10.78 2.72 -15.31
CA GLN A 23 9.82 1.84 -14.63
C GLN A 23 8.53 2.53 -14.18
N ARG A 24 8.20 3.69 -14.77
CA ARG A 24 6.93 4.38 -14.54
C ARG A 24 5.89 3.93 -15.56
N ALA A 25 4.62 3.99 -15.18
CA ALA A 25 3.53 3.57 -16.05
C ALA A 25 3.19 4.62 -17.13
N GLU A 26 3.44 5.91 -16.86
CA GLU A 26 3.30 6.99 -17.84
C GLU A 26 4.48 7.18 -18.81
N ASP A 27 5.54 6.35 -18.73
CA ASP A 27 6.70 6.49 -19.60
C ASP A 27 6.30 6.38 -21.09
N ARG A 28 6.82 7.31 -21.90
CA ARG A 28 6.50 7.45 -23.33
C ARG A 28 7.69 7.14 -24.22
N CYS A 29 7.41 6.66 -25.43
CA CYS A 29 8.45 6.29 -26.37
C CYS A 29 9.09 7.55 -26.93
N GLU A 30 10.42 7.61 -26.87
CA GLU A 30 11.22 8.72 -27.36
C GLU A 30 11.05 8.95 -28.88
N ARG A 31 10.57 7.94 -29.62
CA ARG A 31 10.36 8.01 -31.06
C ARG A 31 8.93 8.33 -31.47
N CYS A 32 7.94 7.60 -30.94
CA CYS A 32 6.55 7.75 -31.37
C CYS A 32 5.65 8.48 -30.35
N GLY A 33 6.14 8.81 -29.16
CA GLY A 33 5.38 9.53 -28.12
C GLY A 33 4.25 8.73 -27.44
N LEU A 34 3.99 7.51 -27.91
CA LEU A 34 3.01 6.59 -27.33
C LEU A 34 3.53 5.99 -26.02
N LEU A 35 2.61 5.59 -25.14
CA LEU A 35 2.93 4.96 -23.86
C LEU A 35 3.71 3.64 -24.09
N LEU A 36 4.77 3.42 -23.32
CA LEU A 36 5.51 2.15 -23.33
C LEU A 36 4.71 1.02 -22.68
N ASP A 37 3.86 1.35 -21.71
CA ASP A 37 3.17 0.36 -20.88
C ASP A 37 1.74 0.77 -20.50
N ALA A 38 0.87 0.90 -21.52
CA ALA A 38 -0.54 1.21 -21.32
C ALA A 38 -1.30 0.21 -20.40
N PRO A 39 -1.03 -1.12 -20.41
CA PRO A 39 -1.66 -2.04 -19.47
C PRO A 39 -1.33 -1.73 -18.01
N ARG A 40 -0.07 -1.41 -17.71
CA ARG A 40 0.35 -1.06 -16.35
C ARG A 40 -0.30 0.22 -15.87
N LEU A 41 -0.37 1.26 -16.72
CA LEU A 41 -1.05 2.51 -16.38
C LEU A 41 -2.52 2.30 -16.02
N ARG A 42 -3.24 1.47 -16.79
CA ARG A 42 -4.63 1.11 -16.48
C ARG A 42 -4.76 0.38 -15.14
N SER A 43 -3.82 -0.53 -14.84
CA SER A 43 -3.82 -1.23 -13.56
C SER A 43 -3.52 -0.30 -12.39
N GLU A 44 -2.59 0.63 -12.52
CA GLU A 44 -2.25 1.59 -11.46
C GLU A 44 -3.42 2.56 -11.22
N GLN A 45 -4.05 3.08 -12.28
CA GLN A 45 -5.26 3.90 -12.18
C GLN A 45 -6.43 3.16 -11.52
N ALA A 46 -6.62 1.87 -11.84
CA ALA A 46 -7.65 1.06 -11.19
C ALA A 46 -7.37 0.89 -9.69
N ARG A 47 -6.10 0.70 -9.30
CA ARG A 47 -5.70 0.60 -7.90
C ARG A 47 -5.87 1.92 -7.16
N GLU A 48 -5.54 3.04 -7.79
CA GLU A 48 -5.77 4.37 -7.24
C GLU A 48 -7.26 4.67 -7.07
N ALA A 49 -8.10 4.25 -8.02
CA ALA A 49 -9.55 4.35 -7.90
C ALA A 49 -10.07 3.54 -6.70
N LEU A 50 -9.64 2.27 -6.57
CA LEU A 50 -9.99 1.42 -5.42
C LEU A 50 -9.46 1.96 -4.08
N ALA A 51 -8.30 2.63 -4.08
CA ALA A 51 -7.74 3.26 -2.88
C ALA A 51 -8.49 4.54 -2.47
N GLN A 52 -9.10 5.22 -3.44
CA GLN A 52 -9.97 6.38 -3.22
C GLN A 52 -11.42 5.97 -2.91
N GLU A 53 -11.80 4.72 -3.18
CA GLU A 53 -13.09 4.22 -2.74
C GLU A 53 -13.15 4.23 -1.21
N PRO A 54 -14.22 4.81 -0.63
CA PRO A 54 -14.41 4.79 0.81
C PRO A 54 -14.45 3.33 1.28
N ILE A 55 -13.69 3.03 2.33
CA ILE A 55 -13.61 1.69 2.92
C ILE A 55 -15.04 1.17 3.09
N PRO A 56 -15.39 0.03 2.45
CA PRO A 56 -16.78 -0.39 2.40
C PRO A 56 -17.32 -0.62 3.82
N GLU A 57 -18.59 -0.26 4.04
CA GLU A 57 -19.19 -0.21 5.38
C GLU A 57 -19.06 -1.53 6.16
N PHE A 58 -18.95 -2.67 5.49
CA PHE A 58 -18.77 -3.97 6.13
C PHE A 58 -17.38 -4.19 6.75
N LEU A 59 -16.35 -3.47 6.28
CA LEU A 59 -14.99 -3.53 6.82
C LEU A 59 -14.80 -2.51 7.96
N GLN A 60 -15.68 -1.52 8.04
CA GLN A 60 -15.80 -0.66 9.21
C GLN A 60 -16.63 -1.42 10.25
N ILE A 61 -15.98 -1.94 11.30
CA ILE A 61 -16.71 -2.36 12.50
C ILE A 61 -17.30 -1.09 13.13
N LYS A 62 -18.47 -0.66 12.61
CA LYS A 62 -19.35 0.33 13.22
C LYS A 62 -19.70 -0.21 14.59
N ILE A 63 -19.20 0.44 15.63
CA ILE A 63 -19.76 0.30 16.98
C ILE A 63 -21.09 1.06 16.91
N ASN A 64 -22.17 0.35 16.58
CA ASN A 64 -23.50 0.94 16.55
C ASN A 64 -23.91 1.23 18.01
N PRO A 65 -24.45 2.42 18.33
CA PRO A 65 -24.92 2.73 19.68
C PRO A 65 -26.07 1.82 20.18
N ASP A 66 -26.67 1.02 19.29
CA ASP A 66 -27.72 0.04 19.61
C ASP A 66 -27.19 -1.36 20.04
N ASP A 67 -25.86 -1.58 19.99
CA ASP A 67 -25.28 -2.76 20.61
C ASP A 67 -25.44 -2.66 22.13
N GLY A 68 -26.14 -3.64 22.73
CA GLY A 68 -26.36 -3.68 24.18
C GLY A 68 -25.06 -3.44 24.96
N SER A 69 -25.14 -2.64 26.03
CA SER A 69 -24.00 -2.06 26.78
C SER A 69 -22.88 -3.06 27.12
N LEU A 70 -23.24 -4.33 27.29
CA LEU A 70 -22.31 -5.43 27.56
C LEU A 70 -21.41 -5.77 26.36
N LEU A 71 -21.97 -5.87 25.15
CA LEU A 71 -21.21 -6.16 23.91
C LEU A 71 -20.24 -5.02 23.58
N ARG A 72 -20.65 -3.78 23.85
CA ARG A 72 -19.79 -2.59 23.68
C ARG A 72 -18.59 -2.62 24.63
N PHE A 73 -18.81 -2.95 25.90
CA PHE A 73 -17.73 -3.08 26.89
C PHE A 73 -16.72 -4.19 26.52
N PHE A 74 -17.21 -5.37 26.12
CA PHE A 74 -16.32 -6.45 25.65
C PHE A 74 -15.53 -6.08 24.40
N LYS A 75 -16.15 -5.40 23.42
CA LYS A 75 -15.43 -4.92 22.22
C LYS A 75 -14.34 -3.90 22.58
N TYR A 76 -14.56 -3.02 23.56
CA TYR A 76 -13.52 -2.11 24.06
C TYR A 76 -12.40 -2.84 24.82
N ILE A 77 -12.73 -3.85 25.62
CA ILE A 77 -11.74 -4.68 26.31
C ILE A 77 -10.89 -5.47 25.31
N VAL A 78 -11.50 -6.07 24.29
CA VAL A 78 -10.77 -6.83 23.27
C VAL A 78 -9.87 -5.91 22.44
N ARG A 79 -10.35 -4.72 22.05
CA ARG A 79 -9.52 -3.71 21.36
C ARG A 79 -8.39 -3.19 22.25
N GLY A 80 -8.67 -2.93 23.53
CA GLY A 80 -7.66 -2.53 24.51
C GLY A 80 -6.65 -3.64 24.79
N GLY A 81 -7.09 -4.90 24.82
CA GLY A 81 -6.28 -6.09 25.03
C GLY A 81 -5.32 -6.35 23.87
N GLN A 82 -5.76 -6.16 22.62
CA GLN A 82 -4.88 -6.23 21.45
C GLN A 82 -3.77 -5.18 21.50
N LEU A 83 -4.12 -3.93 21.88
CA LEU A 83 -3.15 -2.86 22.02
C LEU A 83 -2.17 -3.12 23.17
N ALA A 84 -2.67 -3.60 24.31
CA ALA A 84 -1.84 -3.97 25.47
C ALA A 84 -0.92 -5.15 25.16
N PHE A 85 -1.41 -6.16 24.44
CA PHE A 85 -0.61 -7.31 24.01
C PHE A 85 0.47 -6.90 23.01
N ALA A 86 0.12 -6.09 22.00
CA ALA A 86 1.09 -5.56 21.05
C ALA A 86 2.16 -4.72 21.75
N ALA A 87 1.76 -3.82 22.65
CA ALA A 87 2.68 -3.02 23.46
C ALA A 87 3.60 -3.89 24.32
N LEU A 88 3.06 -4.93 24.97
CA LEU A 88 3.83 -5.86 25.80
C LEU A 88 4.84 -6.66 24.98
N VAL A 89 4.43 -7.21 23.83
CA VAL A 89 5.33 -7.97 22.94
C VAL A 89 6.42 -7.05 22.38
N SER A 90 6.06 -5.86 21.90
CA SER A 90 7.04 -4.87 21.44
C SER A 90 8.02 -4.47 22.54
N PHE A 91 7.53 -4.27 23.77
CA PHE A 91 8.38 -4.00 24.93
C PHE A 91 9.33 -5.16 25.24
N MET A 92 8.83 -6.40 25.23
CA MET A 92 9.66 -7.60 25.46
C MET A 92 10.76 -7.72 24.40
N VAL A 93 10.43 -7.56 23.12
CA VAL A 93 11.40 -7.64 22.02
C VAL A 93 12.46 -6.54 22.14
N TRP A 94 12.04 -5.28 22.37
CA TRP A 94 12.97 -4.17 22.58
C TRP A 94 13.89 -4.41 23.79
N PHE A 95 13.32 -4.86 24.91
CA PHE A 95 14.06 -5.13 26.14
C PHE A 95 15.08 -6.27 25.96
N LEU A 96 14.67 -7.37 25.32
CA LEU A 96 15.57 -8.48 24.99
C LEU A 96 16.69 -8.04 24.03
N THR A 97 16.38 -7.17 23.07
CA THR A 97 17.38 -6.63 22.12
C THR A 97 18.41 -5.77 22.86
N LEU A 98 17.98 -4.92 23.80
CA LEU A 98 18.89 -4.14 24.64
C LEU A 98 19.79 -5.01 25.53
N LEU A 99 19.26 -6.12 26.05
CA LEU A 99 20.04 -7.07 26.83
C LEU A 99 21.00 -7.91 25.97
N ALA A 100 20.66 -8.15 24.71
CA ALA A 100 21.48 -8.91 23.79
C ALA A 100 22.74 -8.15 23.34
N GLY A 101 22.68 -6.81 23.30
CA GLY A 101 23.81 -5.94 22.93
C GLY A 101 24.02 -5.84 21.43
#